data_AF-A0CHJ7-F1
#
_entry.id   AF-A0CHJ7-F1
#
_cell.length_a   1.000
_cell.length_b   1.000
_cell.length_c   1.000
_cell.angle_alpha   90.00
_cell.angle_beta   90.00
_cell.angle_gamma   90.00
#
_symmetry.space_group_name_H-M   'P 1'
#
loop_
_entity.id
_entity.type
_entity.pdbx_description
1 polymer ?
#
loop_
_entity_poly.entity_id
_entity_poly.type
_entity_poly.pdbx_seq_one_letter_code
_entity_poly.pdbx_strand_id
1 'polypeptide(L)'
;MIEYPNYDSKVNYLLESRKIFLFNQVLQQKIQNIKDQNSLLEQQLIQPQKKQRRKANEISKIYKCTQCEKSYGSEASLNLHSKLKHPMIESESKTQIEQSFQI
;
A
#
# COMPACT_ATOMS: atom_id res chain seq x y z
N MET A 1 -27.95 40.40 -15.29
CA MET A 1 -28.79 39.85 -16.37
C MET A 1 -27.92 38.87 -17.13
N ILE A 2 -28.40 37.64 -17.39
CA ILE A 2 -27.66 36.66 -18.20
C ILE A 2 -27.95 37.01 -19.66
N GLU A 3 -26.93 37.44 -20.40
CA GLU A 3 -27.05 37.62 -21.85
C GLU A 3 -27.04 36.26 -22.54
N TYR A 4 -28.05 36.00 -23.36
CA TYR A 4 -28.09 34.83 -24.21
C TYR A 4 -27.50 35.17 -25.58
N PRO A 5 -26.72 34.24 -26.16
CA PRO A 5 -26.18 34.44 -27.50
C PRO A 5 -27.31 34.58 -28.52
N ASN A 6 -27.12 35.49 -29.48
CA ASN A 6 -28.07 35.70 -30.57
C ASN A 6 -28.06 34.51 -31.55
N TYR A 7 -29.19 34.24 -32.19
CA TYR A 7 -29.32 33.19 -33.20
C TYR A 7 -28.50 33.54 -34.45
N ASP A 8 -27.69 32.59 -34.91
CA ASP A 8 -26.88 32.68 -36.12
C ASP A 8 -27.42 31.72 -37.19
N SER A 9 -27.97 32.29 -38.27
CA SER A 9 -28.54 31.52 -39.38
C SER A 9 -27.50 30.71 -40.17
N LYS A 10 -26.20 30.97 -39.98
CA LYS A 10 -25.11 30.19 -40.57
C LYS A 10 -24.81 28.90 -39.80
N VAL A 11 -25.35 28.74 -38.59
CA VAL A 11 -25.07 27.60 -37.71
C VAL A 11 -26.17 26.55 -37.82
N ASN A 12 -25.76 25.30 -38.00
CA ASN A 12 -26.67 24.15 -37.92
C ASN A 12 -26.76 23.64 -36.46
N TYR A 13 -27.65 24.27 -35.68
CA TYR A 13 -27.84 23.95 -34.26
C TYR A 13 -28.25 22.50 -33.99
N LEU A 14 -28.93 21.85 -34.92
CA LEU A 14 -29.29 20.44 -34.79
C LEU A 14 -28.04 19.54 -34.86
N LEU A 15 -27.12 19.82 -35.77
CA LEU A 15 -25.85 19.09 -35.86
C LEU A 15 -24.97 19.36 -34.64
N GLU A 16 -24.86 20.61 -34.20
CA GLU A 16 -24.05 20.95 -33.02
C GLU A 16 -24.58 20.31 -31.74
N SER A 17 -25.89 20.35 -31.52
CA SER A 17 -26.49 19.66 -30.36
C SER A 17 -26.26 18.14 -30.41
N ARG A 18 -26.32 17.53 -31.60
CA ARG A 18 -26.00 16.11 -31.77
C ARG A 18 -24.53 15.81 -31.47
N LYS A 19 -23.58 16.66 -31.90
CA LYS A 19 -22.15 16.50 -31.58
C LYS A 19 -21.91 16.58 -30.07
N ILE A 20 -22.50 17.59 -29.41
CA ILE A 20 -22.42 17.76 -27.96
C ILE A 20 -22.97 16.54 -27.24
N PHE A 21 -24.13 16.03 -27.67
CA PHE A 21 -24.74 14.83 -27.10
C PHE A 21 -23.81 13.62 -27.21
N LEU A 22 -23.28 13.34 -28.41
CA LEU A 22 -22.37 12.22 -28.63
C LEU A 22 -21.08 12.36 -27.80
N PHE A 23 -20.53 13.57 -27.73
CA PHE A 23 -19.35 13.84 -26.92
C PHE A 23 -19.63 13.59 -25.43
N ASN A 24 -20.75 14.09 -24.92
CA ASN A 24 -21.18 13.84 -23.54
C ASN A 24 -21.39 12.36 -23.27
N GLN A 25 -21.97 11.60 -24.21
CA GLN A 25 -22.14 10.16 -24.09
C GLN A 25 -20.80 9.44 -23.92
N VAL A 26 -19.80 9.79 -24.75
CA VAL A 26 -18.44 9.22 -24.65
C VAL A 26 -17.78 9.61 -23.33
N LEU A 27 -17.94 10.85 -22.87
CA LEU A 27 -17.41 11.27 -21.58
C LEU A 27 -18.02 10.49 -20.42
N GLN A 28 -19.33 10.28 -20.42
CA GLN A 28 -20.01 9.48 -19.39
C GLN A 28 -19.49 8.04 -19.38
N GLN A 29 -19.27 7.42 -20.55
CA GLN A 29 -18.68 6.09 -20.64
C GLN A 29 -17.26 6.05 -20.04
N LYS A 30 -16.42 7.04 -20.34
CA LYS A 30 -15.06 7.11 -19.78
C LYS A 30 -15.08 7.27 -18.26
N ILE A 31 -15.96 8.12 -17.74
CA ILE A 31 -16.15 8.30 -16.30
C ILE A 31 -16.55 6.98 -15.64
N GLN A 32 -17.46 6.23 -16.26
CA GLN A 32 -17.89 4.94 -15.73
C GLN A 32 -16.72 3.93 -15.70
N ASN A 33 -15.96 3.81 -16.79
CA ASN A 33 -14.79 2.93 -16.83
C ASN A 33 -13.77 3.26 -15.72
N ILE A 34 -13.51 4.55 -15.48
CA ILE A 34 -12.58 4.98 -14.41
C ILE A 34 -13.14 4.62 -13.03
N LYS A 35 -14.45 4.82 -12.80
CA LYS A 35 -15.11 4.42 -11.55
C LYS A 35 -14.99 2.91 -11.31
N ASP A 36 -15.21 2.12 -12.34
CA ASP A 36 -15.11 0.66 -12.26
C ASP A 36 -13.68 0.22 -11.94
N GLN A 37 -12.67 0.83 -12.59
CA GLN A 37 -11.25 0.59 -12.29
C GLN A 37 -10.89 0.95 -10.85
N ASN A 38 -11.36 2.11 -10.36
CA ASN A 38 -11.13 2.53 -8.99
C ASN A 38 -11.76 1.56 -7.99
N SER A 39 -13.00 1.10 -8.24
CA SER A 39 -13.66 0.12 -7.38
C SER A 39 -12.87 -1.20 -7.30
N LEU A 40 -12.32 -1.67 -8.42
CA LEU A 40 -11.45 -2.86 -8.44
C LEU A 40 -10.16 -2.65 -7.65
N LEU A 41 -9.53 -1.49 -7.78
CA LEU A 41 -8.33 -1.13 -7.02
C LEU A 41 -8.61 -1.07 -5.51
N GLU A 42 -9.73 -0.45 -5.12
CA GLU A 42 -10.17 -0.40 -3.72
C GLU A 42 -10.38 -1.81 -3.15
N GLN A 43 -11.01 -2.72 -3.90
CA GLN A 43 -11.15 -4.12 -3.50
C GLN A 43 -9.79 -4.81 -3.32
N GLN A 44 -8.80 -4.53 -4.17
CA GLN A 44 -7.45 -5.09 -4.05
C GLN A 44 -6.67 -4.55 -2.84
N LEU A 45 -6.87 -3.29 -2.47
CA LEU A 45 -6.24 -2.68 -1.29
C LEU A 45 -6.82 -3.20 0.03
N ILE A 46 -8.13 -3.47 0.06
CA ILE A 46 -8.81 -4.01 1.25
C ILE A 46 -8.48 -5.49 1.44
N GLN A 47 -8.17 -6.23 0.36
CA GLN A 47 -7.67 -7.59 0.51
C GLN A 47 -6.28 -7.55 1.18
N PRO A 48 -6.12 -8.17 2.37
CA PRO A 48 -4.81 -8.22 3.00
C PRO A 48 -3.90 -9.02 2.08
N GLN A 49 -2.94 -8.34 1.45
CA GLN A 49 -1.89 -9.01 0.70
C GLN A 49 -1.21 -9.97 1.67
N LYS A 50 -1.47 -11.27 1.51
CA LYS A 50 -0.88 -12.32 2.34
C LYS A 50 0.62 -12.24 2.16
N LYS A 51 1.29 -11.52 3.06
CA LYS A 51 2.76 -11.45 3.08
C LYS A 51 3.25 -12.89 3.12
N GLN A 52 4.00 -13.29 2.10
CA GLN A 52 4.54 -14.64 2.06
C GLN A 52 5.42 -14.84 3.29
N ARG A 53 5.12 -15.88 4.06
CA ARG A 53 5.94 -16.24 5.22
C ARG A 53 7.29 -16.71 4.70
N ARG A 54 8.37 -16.06 5.14
CA ARG A 54 9.75 -16.47 4.84
C ARG A 54 10.00 -17.88 5.35
N LYS A 55 10.77 -18.67 4.61
CA LYS A 55 11.22 -20.00 5.04
C LYS A 55 12.29 -19.86 6.14
N ALA A 56 12.47 -20.89 6.97
CA ALA A 56 13.38 -20.83 8.11
C ALA A 56 14.85 -20.52 7.75
N ASN A 57 15.28 -20.90 6.55
CA ASN A 57 16.60 -20.62 6.00
C ASN A 57 16.77 -19.18 5.49
N GLU A 58 15.69 -18.47 5.17
CA GLU A 58 15.69 -17.09 4.68
C GLU A 58 15.63 -16.05 5.82
N ILE A 59 15.45 -16.51 7.06
CA ILE A 59 15.38 -15.63 8.23
C ILE A 59 16.80 -15.39 8.74
N SER A 60 17.29 -14.16 8.56
CA SER A 60 18.57 -13.71 9.13
C SER A 60 18.54 -13.79 10.65
N LYS A 61 19.36 -14.66 11.24
CA LYS A 61 19.42 -14.88 12.69
C LYS A 61 20.37 -13.89 13.36
N ILE A 62 20.03 -12.60 13.30
CA ILE A 62 20.89 -11.52 13.80
C ILE A 62 20.87 -11.39 15.33
N TYR A 63 19.87 -11.95 16.00
CA TYR A 63 19.71 -11.83 17.45
C TYR A 63 20.33 -13.04 18.17
N LYS A 64 21.57 -12.90 18.63
CA LYS A 64 22.30 -13.96 19.34
C LYS A 64 22.08 -13.88 20.85
N CYS A 65 21.91 -15.04 21.49
CA CYS A 65 21.87 -15.11 22.95
C CYS A 65 23.28 -14.91 23.54
N THR A 66 23.39 -14.17 24.64
CA THR A 66 24.66 -13.96 25.33
C THR A 66 25.05 -15.13 26.23
N GLN A 67 24.10 -15.99 26.58
CA GLN A 67 24.28 -17.10 27.52
C GLN A 67 24.41 -18.46 26.84
N CYS A 68 24.12 -18.55 25.54
CA CYS A 68 24.29 -19.76 24.76
C CYS A 68 24.53 -19.45 23.27
N GLU A 69 24.93 -20.45 22.49
CA GLU A 69 25.27 -20.26 21.07
C GLU A 69 24.05 -20.09 20.14
N LYS A 70 22.84 -19.96 20.69
CA LYS A 70 21.61 -19.87 19.89
C LYS A 70 21.40 -18.48 19.33
N SER A 71 20.95 -18.46 18.07
CA SER A 71 20.64 -17.23 17.34
C SER A 71 19.22 -17.28 16.77
N TYR A 72 18.57 -16.13 16.76
CA TYR A 72 17.15 -15.96 16.53
C TYR A 72 16.88 -14.90 15.46
N GLY A 73 15.76 -15.06 14.76
CA GLY A 73 15.37 -14.19 13.64
C GLY A 73 14.67 -12.88 14.06
N SER A 74 14.29 -12.76 15.33
CA SER A 74 13.64 -11.58 15.87
C SER A 74 13.96 -11.43 17.36
N GLU A 75 13.95 -10.19 17.83
CA GLU A 75 14.15 -9.87 19.25
C GLU A 75 13.11 -10.56 20.15
N ALA A 76 11.83 -10.57 19.75
CA ALA A 76 10.77 -11.23 20.51
C ALA A 76 11.05 -12.72 20.75
N SER A 77 11.59 -13.41 19.74
CA SER A 77 11.96 -14.83 19.87
C SER A 77 13.19 -15.05 20.76
N LEU A 78 14.16 -14.12 20.75
CA LEU A 78 15.28 -14.12 21.68
C LEU A 78 14.82 -13.85 23.12
N ASN A 79 13.97 -12.84 23.34
CA ASN A 79 13.46 -12.49 24.67
C ASN A 79 12.66 -13.63 25.29
N LEU A 80 11.82 -14.31 24.50
CA LEU A 80 11.12 -15.52 24.94
C LEU A 80 12.10 -16.64 25.31
N HIS A 81 13.14 -16.84 24.51
CA HIS A 81 14.17 -17.82 24.81
C HIS A 81 14.88 -17.50 26.13
N SER A 82 15.32 -16.25 26.32
CA SER A 82 15.98 -15.80 27.55
C SER A 82 15.05 -15.98 28.75
N LYS A 83 13.78 -15.61 28.65
CA LYS A 83 12.83 -15.78 29.75
C LYS A 83 12.63 -17.24 30.15
N LEU A 84 12.58 -18.15 29.18
CA LEU A 84 12.31 -19.58 29.44
C LEU A 84 13.56 -20.40 29.78
N LYS A 85 14.74 -20.00 29.28
CA LYS A 85 15.99 -20.77 29.43
C LYS A 85 17.02 -20.07 30.32
N HIS A 86 16.89 -18.77 30.51
CA HIS A 86 17.75 -17.91 31.32
C HIS A 86 16.90 -16.99 32.24
N PRO A 87 16.02 -17.54 33.09
CA PRO A 87 15.03 -16.78 33.86
C PRO A 87 15.61 -15.79 34.89
N MET A 88 16.92 -15.82 35.12
CA MET A 88 17.61 -15.00 36.12
C MET A 88 18.13 -13.65 35.57
N ILE A 89 17.92 -13.36 34.28
CA ILE A 89 18.52 -12.19 33.60
C ILE A 89 17.43 -11.48 32.78
N GLU A 90 16.51 -10.79 33.45
CA GLU A 90 15.65 -9.78 32.81
C GLU A 90 16.37 -8.42 32.93
N SER A 91 17.12 -7.95 31.90
CA SER A 91 17.29 -6.50 31.57
C SER A 91 18.48 -6.06 30.66
N GLU A 92 19.30 -6.91 30.05
CA GLU A 92 20.49 -6.41 29.30
C GLU A 92 20.50 -6.64 27.78
N SER A 93 19.33 -6.74 27.13
CA SER A 93 19.26 -6.82 25.66
C SER A 93 18.93 -5.47 25.01
N LYS A 94 19.65 -4.40 25.38
CA LYS A 94 19.61 -3.12 24.66
C LYS A 94 21.02 -2.71 24.26
N THR A 95 21.65 -3.45 23.35
CA THR A 95 22.81 -2.90 22.66
C THR A 95 23.11 -3.64 21.36
N GLN A 96 23.43 -2.82 20.35
CA GLN A 96 24.19 -3.12 19.13
C GLN A 96 23.43 -3.69 17.94
N ILE A 97 22.60 -2.85 17.27
CA ILE A 97 22.74 -2.55 15.83
C ILE A 97 22.26 -1.10 15.56
N GLU A 98 22.93 -0.08 16.11
CA GLU A 98 22.74 1.33 15.71
C GLU A 98 24.01 1.96 15.13
N GLN A 99 25.04 1.18 14.78
CA GLN A 99 26.33 1.72 14.31
C GLN A 99 26.70 1.38 12.86
N SER A 100 25.73 1.17 11.96
CA SER A 100 26.09 1.03 10.54
C SER A 100 25.02 1.57 9.58
N PHE A 101 24.63 2.83 9.75
CA PHE A 101 24.11 3.65 8.65
C PHE A 101 24.54 5.11 8.86
N GLN A 102 25.84 5.36 8.70
CA GLN A 102 26.36 6.67 8.33
C GLN A 102 27.45 6.44 7.29
N ILE A 103 27.12 6.75 6.03
CA ILE A 103 27.90 7.38 4.95
C ILE A 103 27.01 7.35 3.71
#